data_AF-H1PN21-F1
#
_entry.id   AF-H1PN21-F1
#
_cell.length_a   1.000
_cell.length_b   1.000
_cell.length_c   1.000
_cell.angle_alpha   90.00
_cell.angle_beta   90.00
_cell.angle_gamma   90.00
#
_symmetry.space_group_name_H-M   'P 1'
#
loop_
_entity.id
_entity.type
_entity.pdbx_description
1 polymer ?
#
loop_
_entity_poly.entity_id
_entity_poly.type
_entity_poly.pdbx_seq_one_letter_code
_entity_poly.pdbx_strand_id
1 'polypeptide(L)'
;MYENCIGIIGSVQDFIWEIKLLNMGADTEHQLFYRGQNDISFGLAPSIFRDGRLDYESKIFSEILVNCPEEFISHKTPFEKLTKMQHYELPTRLLDITSNPLVALYFACQPRSIQVKLKDIIEQDEEWYRENTDLEELKNRLEECSKLEDADGEVFVWIDTPLSPDDPKVNVLSELARSCKKGSQLDSFTNEINRFTIESLTEEEVKSILQDFSYVTVVASLDNNRIKRQSGAFILFGMVYNNFESDLYSNKNVPFHIKKKNIELTINARNALLEKLKFQIAEENDEDIDEGMKEYINKQNKLLTDKAYSYVIPKERKKYILAELDKLGVSQKTLFPEIDHQAKYIINSLDKKSVIAKEYDALKSEIEEIKENKEKNAEEQISNLEQKKELDKKIRPNVTKHDTVIEKVCNLLGYNKATSKQVQKDFANASELFSAPDWYIFDSQKATYRLFIKKYFINDGISAVEAEKAATQIVEKLSELKFVKAR
;
A
#
# COMPACT_ATOMS: atom_id res chain seq x y z
N MET A 1 -9.92 9.79 -6.08
CA MET A 1 -10.79 8.60 -6.03
C MET A 1 -10.35 7.70 -7.17
N TYR A 2 -10.05 6.44 -6.90
CA TYR A 2 -9.75 5.47 -7.95
C TYR A 2 -11.08 5.11 -8.63
N GLU A 3 -11.32 5.62 -9.84
CA GLU A 3 -12.61 5.42 -10.53
C GLU A 3 -12.78 4.01 -11.10
N ASN A 4 -11.73 3.19 -11.08
CA ASN A 4 -11.64 1.93 -11.82
C ASN A 4 -11.05 0.76 -10.98
N CYS A 5 -11.36 0.65 -9.69
CA CYS A 5 -10.90 -0.46 -8.82
C CYS A 5 -12.07 -1.20 -8.15
N ILE A 6 -11.89 -2.48 -7.87
CA ILE A 6 -12.81 -3.32 -7.08
C ILE A 6 -12.85 -2.82 -5.63
N GLY A 7 -11.70 -2.42 -5.10
CA GLY A 7 -11.58 -1.85 -3.76
C GLY A 7 -10.17 -1.34 -3.47
N ILE A 8 -10.04 -0.60 -2.38
CA ILE A 8 -8.74 -0.12 -1.87
C ILE A 8 -8.35 -0.98 -0.67
N ILE A 9 -7.14 -1.51 -0.68
CA ILE A 9 -6.60 -2.34 0.40
C ILE A 9 -5.65 -1.48 1.23
N GLY A 10 -6.07 -1.16 2.46
CA GLY A 10 -5.29 -0.34 3.40
C GLY A 10 -4.39 -1.16 4.33
N SER A 11 -4.72 -2.43 4.57
CA SER A 11 -4.03 -3.31 5.51
C SER A 11 -4.09 -4.76 5.06
N VAL A 12 -3.28 -5.64 5.67
CA VAL A 12 -3.37 -7.09 5.41
C VAL A 12 -4.73 -7.63 5.83
N GLN A 13 -5.33 -7.09 6.90
CA GLN A 13 -6.64 -7.51 7.39
C GLN A 13 -7.75 -7.23 6.36
N ASP A 14 -7.75 -6.03 5.75
CA ASP A 14 -8.72 -5.67 4.71
C ASP A 14 -8.67 -6.67 3.56
N PHE A 15 -7.45 -7.05 3.15
CA PHE A 15 -7.26 -8.01 2.07
C PHE A 15 -7.74 -9.41 2.46
N ILE A 16 -7.43 -9.88 3.67
CA ILE A 16 -7.88 -11.19 4.16
C ILE A 16 -9.41 -11.28 4.18
N TRP A 17 -10.11 -10.23 4.63
CA TRP A 17 -11.57 -10.22 4.61
C TRP A 17 -12.13 -10.31 3.19
N GLU A 18 -11.54 -9.59 2.24
CA GLU A 18 -11.97 -9.68 0.86
C GLU A 18 -11.69 -11.05 0.25
N ILE A 19 -10.56 -11.68 0.57
CA ILE A 19 -10.27 -13.04 0.13
C ILE A 19 -11.20 -14.08 0.77
N LYS A 20 -11.55 -13.91 2.05
CA LYS A 20 -12.56 -14.75 2.70
C LYS A 20 -13.90 -14.64 1.97
N LEU A 21 -14.32 -13.41 1.65
CA LEU A 21 -15.56 -13.17 0.89
C LEU A 21 -15.59 -13.93 -0.44
N LEU A 22 -14.47 -13.91 -1.19
CA LEU A 22 -14.36 -14.60 -2.47
C LEU A 22 -14.29 -16.14 -2.31
N ASN A 23 -13.55 -16.64 -1.32
CA ASN A 23 -13.41 -18.08 -1.06
C ASN A 23 -14.73 -18.75 -0.63
N MET A 24 -15.58 -18.05 0.13
CA MET A 24 -16.89 -18.57 0.54
C MET A 24 -17.84 -18.82 -0.64
N GLY A 25 -17.42 -18.45 -1.84
CA GLY A 25 -18.21 -18.55 -3.05
C GLY A 25 -17.59 -19.24 -4.24
N ALA A 26 -16.33 -19.64 -4.15
CA ALA A 26 -15.77 -20.54 -5.12
C ALA A 26 -16.41 -21.93 -4.95
N ASP A 27 -16.90 -22.51 -6.04
CA ASP A 27 -17.32 -23.91 -6.06
C ASP A 27 -16.08 -24.82 -6.07
N THR A 28 -16.28 -26.11 -5.81
CA THR A 28 -15.23 -27.14 -5.74
C THR A 28 -14.32 -27.22 -6.97
N GLU A 29 -14.79 -26.80 -8.15
CA GLU A 29 -14.04 -26.85 -9.42
C GLU A 29 -13.21 -25.58 -9.72
N HIS A 30 -13.49 -24.45 -9.08
CA HIS A 30 -12.84 -23.18 -9.39
C HIS A 30 -11.86 -22.79 -8.30
N GLN A 31 -10.66 -22.36 -8.70
CA GLN A 31 -9.63 -21.91 -7.77
C GLN A 31 -9.33 -20.43 -7.95
N LEU A 32 -9.00 -19.79 -6.83
CA LEU A 32 -8.55 -18.40 -6.82
C LEU A 32 -7.05 -18.32 -7.01
N PHE A 33 -6.64 -17.53 -8.00
CA PHE A 33 -5.26 -17.13 -8.21
C PHE A 33 -5.12 -15.62 -8.10
N TYR A 34 -3.91 -15.18 -7.79
CA TYR A 34 -3.60 -13.81 -7.47
C TYR A 34 -2.34 -13.37 -8.20
N ARG A 35 -2.29 -12.10 -8.57
CA ARG A 35 -1.06 -11.47 -9.08
C ARG A 35 -0.91 -10.07 -8.55
N GLY A 36 0.19 -9.84 -7.83
CA GLY A 36 0.59 -8.51 -7.39
C GLY A 36 1.49 -7.81 -8.39
N GLN A 37 1.27 -6.52 -8.57
CA GLN A 37 2.13 -5.62 -9.34
C GLN A 37 2.37 -4.37 -8.52
N ASN A 38 3.61 -3.91 -8.45
CA ASN A 38 3.98 -2.74 -7.66
C ASN A 38 3.64 -1.40 -8.33
N ASP A 39 3.11 -1.43 -9.55
CA ASP A 39 2.73 -0.25 -10.31
C ASP A 39 1.46 -0.52 -11.13
N ILE A 40 0.40 0.25 -10.85
CA ILE A 40 -0.89 0.18 -11.52
C ILE A 40 -0.83 0.48 -13.03
N SER A 41 0.22 1.16 -13.51
CA SER A 41 0.43 1.41 -14.94
C SER A 41 0.88 0.16 -15.71
N PHE A 42 1.27 -0.91 -15.02
CA PHE A 42 1.75 -2.12 -15.66
C PHE A 42 0.63 -2.93 -16.31
N GLY A 43 0.90 -3.40 -17.53
CA GLY A 43 0.00 -4.27 -18.28
C GLY A 43 0.08 -5.74 -17.83
N LEU A 44 -1.05 -6.46 -17.96
CA LEU A 44 -1.11 -7.92 -17.80
C LEU A 44 -0.73 -8.62 -19.10
N ALA A 45 0.55 -8.53 -19.47
CA ALA A 45 1.11 -9.23 -20.62
C ALA A 45 2.44 -9.87 -20.23
N PRO A 46 2.71 -11.13 -20.63
CA PRO A 46 4.03 -11.75 -20.49
C PRO A 46 5.13 -10.95 -21.18
N SER A 47 6.37 -11.17 -20.77
CA SER A 47 7.54 -10.43 -21.25
C SER A 47 7.82 -10.62 -22.74
N ILE A 48 7.46 -11.76 -23.33
CA ILE A 48 7.64 -12.03 -24.77
C ILE A 48 6.77 -11.16 -25.66
N PHE A 49 5.59 -10.75 -25.18
CA PHE A 49 4.67 -9.89 -25.94
C PHE A 49 5.02 -8.39 -25.82
N ARG A 50 6.07 -8.06 -25.08
CA ARG A 50 6.55 -6.69 -24.90
C ARG A 50 7.71 -6.43 -25.86
N ASP A 51 7.86 -5.17 -26.28
CA ASP A 51 9.02 -4.68 -27.03
C ASP A 51 9.34 -5.45 -28.33
N GLY A 52 8.34 -6.09 -28.96
CA GLY A 52 8.53 -6.83 -30.22
C GLY A 52 9.32 -8.13 -30.12
N ARG A 53 9.52 -8.69 -28.91
CA ARG A 53 10.32 -9.91 -28.69
C ARG A 53 9.70 -11.18 -29.29
N LEU A 54 8.38 -11.20 -29.50
CA LEU A 54 7.64 -12.35 -30.05
C LEU A 54 8.24 -12.87 -31.36
N ASP A 55 8.73 -11.96 -32.23
CA ASP A 55 9.33 -12.31 -33.53
C ASP A 55 10.59 -13.19 -33.39
N TYR A 56 11.17 -13.24 -32.20
CA TYR A 56 12.38 -14.01 -31.89
C TYR A 56 12.12 -15.17 -30.95
N GLU A 57 10.87 -15.47 -30.58
CA GLU A 57 10.57 -16.43 -29.52
C GLU A 57 11.10 -17.84 -29.83
N SER A 58 10.77 -18.40 -31.00
CA SER A 58 11.28 -19.71 -31.44
C SER A 58 12.81 -19.76 -31.49
N LYS A 59 13.45 -18.63 -31.83
CA LYS A 59 14.91 -18.49 -31.84
C LYS A 59 15.47 -18.49 -30.42
N ILE A 60 14.90 -17.69 -29.51
CA ILE A 60 15.28 -17.64 -28.09
C ILE A 60 15.15 -19.04 -27.47
N PHE A 61 14.02 -19.71 -27.74
CA PHE A 61 13.74 -21.06 -27.27
C PHE A 61 14.77 -22.06 -27.79
N SER A 62 15.12 -22.01 -29.07
CA SER A 62 16.08 -22.94 -29.66
C SER A 62 17.51 -22.67 -29.18
N GLU A 63 17.92 -21.40 -29.11
CA GLU A 63 19.28 -21.01 -28.73
C GLU A 63 19.59 -21.38 -27.28
N ILE A 64 18.66 -21.19 -26.33
CA ILE A 64 18.92 -21.54 -24.94
C ILE A 64 19.06 -23.06 -24.75
N LEU A 65 18.34 -23.87 -25.52
CA LEU A 65 18.48 -25.33 -25.50
C LEU A 65 19.81 -25.81 -26.09
N VAL A 66 20.35 -25.09 -27.08
CA VAL A 66 21.66 -25.40 -27.68
C VAL A 66 22.81 -24.95 -26.78
N ASN A 67 22.68 -23.78 -26.16
CA ASN A 67 23.74 -23.19 -25.34
C ASN A 67 23.83 -23.81 -23.95
N CYS A 68 22.71 -24.29 -23.39
CA CYS A 68 22.63 -24.81 -22.03
C CYS A 68 21.91 -26.16 -21.98
N PRO A 69 22.30 -27.18 -22.76
CA PRO A 69 21.52 -28.41 -22.91
C PRO A 69 21.29 -29.13 -21.58
N GLU A 70 22.32 -29.18 -20.73
CA GLU A 70 22.29 -29.87 -19.43
C GLU A 70 21.17 -29.38 -18.51
N GLU A 71 20.83 -28.09 -18.55
CA GLU A 71 19.76 -27.49 -17.74
C GLU A 71 18.35 -27.92 -18.17
N PHE A 72 18.20 -28.44 -19.41
CA PHE A 72 16.91 -28.77 -20.00
C PHE A 72 16.73 -30.28 -20.28
N ILE A 73 17.74 -31.12 -20.04
CA ILE A 73 17.66 -32.58 -20.29
C ILE A 73 16.48 -33.23 -19.55
N SER A 74 16.21 -32.80 -18.32
CA SER A 74 15.13 -33.34 -17.49
C SER A 74 13.74 -32.84 -17.86
N HIS A 75 13.63 -31.77 -18.67
CA HIS A 75 12.38 -31.12 -19.02
C HIS A 75 11.93 -31.64 -20.39
N LYS A 76 10.88 -32.45 -20.41
CA LYS A 76 10.42 -33.14 -21.62
C LYS A 76 9.49 -32.27 -22.44
N THR A 77 8.56 -31.58 -21.78
CA THR A 77 7.52 -30.80 -22.47
C THR A 77 8.01 -29.39 -22.79
N PRO A 78 7.46 -28.73 -23.83
CA PRO A 78 7.74 -27.31 -24.09
C PRO A 78 7.35 -26.43 -22.90
N PHE A 79 6.26 -26.74 -22.21
CA PHE A 79 5.82 -26.02 -21.01
C PHE A 79 6.87 -26.06 -19.88
N GLU A 80 7.40 -27.24 -19.54
CA GLU A 80 8.46 -27.40 -18.53
C GLU A 80 9.74 -26.61 -18.90
N LYS A 81 10.06 -26.55 -20.20
CA LYS A 81 11.17 -25.72 -20.67
C LYS A 81 10.87 -24.23 -20.51
N LEU A 82 9.64 -23.79 -20.80
CA LEU A 82 9.22 -22.40 -20.58
C LEU A 82 9.28 -22.00 -19.10
N THR A 83 8.85 -22.85 -18.18
CA THR A 83 8.92 -22.55 -16.73
C THR A 83 10.37 -22.41 -16.27
N LYS A 84 11.27 -23.26 -16.77
CA LYS A 84 12.72 -23.18 -16.53
C LYS A 84 13.35 -21.93 -17.18
N MET A 85 12.95 -21.55 -18.39
CA MET A 85 13.38 -20.31 -19.04
C MET A 85 12.95 -19.07 -18.24
N GLN A 86 11.69 -19.02 -17.78
CA GLN A 86 11.15 -17.96 -16.94
C GLN A 86 11.91 -17.84 -15.61
N HIS A 87 12.35 -18.97 -15.04
CA HIS A 87 13.19 -18.97 -13.82
C HIS A 87 14.52 -18.24 -14.03
N TYR A 88 15.10 -18.32 -15.23
CA TYR A 88 16.29 -17.57 -15.64
C TYR A 88 15.98 -16.20 -16.26
N GLU A 89 14.78 -15.68 -16.07
CA GLU A 89 14.35 -14.35 -16.54
C GLU A 89 14.33 -14.19 -18.08
N LEU A 90 14.35 -15.30 -18.83
CA LEU A 90 14.14 -15.23 -20.28
C LEU A 90 12.70 -14.77 -20.59
N PRO A 91 12.49 -14.04 -21.69
CA PRO A 91 11.15 -13.65 -22.09
C PRO A 91 10.35 -14.88 -22.54
N THR A 92 9.18 -15.11 -21.93
CA THR A 92 8.31 -16.25 -22.26
C THR A 92 6.84 -15.82 -22.38
N ARG A 93 5.98 -16.74 -22.85
CA ARG A 93 4.50 -16.64 -22.84
C ARG A 93 3.87 -16.82 -21.46
N LEU A 94 4.65 -17.08 -20.42
CA LEU A 94 4.14 -17.33 -19.08
C LEU A 94 3.99 -16.03 -18.30
N LEU A 95 2.87 -15.88 -17.61
CA LEU A 95 2.64 -14.86 -16.61
C LEU A 95 2.54 -15.52 -15.23
N ASP A 96 3.40 -15.10 -14.31
CA ASP A 96 3.42 -15.63 -12.94
C ASP A 96 2.14 -15.25 -12.18
N ILE A 97 1.46 -16.24 -11.62
CA ILE A 97 0.36 -16.05 -10.67
C ILE A 97 0.62 -16.92 -9.44
N THR A 98 -0.10 -16.68 -8.35
CA THR A 98 0.05 -17.43 -7.10
C THR A 98 -1.31 -17.79 -6.55
N SER A 99 -1.47 -18.99 -6.00
CA SER A 99 -2.66 -19.32 -5.21
C SER A 99 -2.62 -18.75 -3.79
N ASN A 100 -1.48 -18.17 -3.38
CA ASN A 100 -1.33 -17.52 -2.08
C ASN A 100 -1.59 -16.01 -2.19
N PRO A 101 -2.69 -15.50 -1.63
CA PRO A 101 -3.03 -14.08 -1.71
C PRO A 101 -1.98 -13.18 -1.07
N LEU A 102 -1.36 -13.61 0.04
CA LEU A 102 -0.36 -12.79 0.74
C LEU A 102 0.93 -12.63 -0.08
N VAL A 103 1.27 -13.61 -0.91
CA VAL A 103 2.39 -13.52 -1.85
C VAL A 103 2.12 -12.48 -2.93
N ALA A 104 0.90 -12.46 -3.48
CA ALA A 104 0.51 -11.41 -4.41
C ALA A 104 0.51 -10.03 -3.74
N LEU A 105 -0.04 -9.91 -2.53
CA LEU A 105 -0.02 -8.65 -1.79
C LEU A 105 1.43 -8.17 -1.54
N TYR A 106 2.34 -9.09 -1.19
CA TYR A 106 3.77 -8.78 -1.05
C TYR A 106 4.34 -8.17 -2.34
N PHE A 107 4.12 -8.80 -3.49
CA PHE A 107 4.58 -8.29 -4.79
C PHE A 107 3.97 -6.93 -5.15
N ALA A 108 2.70 -6.70 -4.81
CA ALA A 108 2.07 -5.40 -5.02
C ALA A 108 2.63 -4.29 -4.13
N CYS A 109 3.17 -4.65 -2.97
CA CYS A 109 3.76 -3.69 -2.03
C CYS A 109 5.26 -3.50 -2.20
N GLN A 110 5.93 -4.26 -3.07
CA GLN A 110 7.36 -4.07 -3.30
C GLN A 110 7.65 -2.66 -3.83
N PRO A 111 8.77 -2.05 -3.41
CA PRO A 111 9.17 -0.75 -3.94
C PRO A 111 9.46 -0.87 -5.44
N ARG A 112 9.17 0.17 -6.20
CA ARG A 112 9.51 0.23 -7.61
C ARG A 112 11.03 0.37 -7.77
N SER A 113 11.68 -0.59 -8.42
CA SER A 113 13.06 -0.43 -8.87
C SER A 113 13.06 0.23 -10.25
N ILE A 114 13.17 1.56 -10.29
CA ILE A 114 13.27 2.27 -11.57
C ILE A 114 14.72 2.24 -12.02
N GLN A 115 15.01 1.44 -13.04
CA GLN A 115 16.18 1.68 -13.88
C GLN A 115 15.82 2.82 -14.83
N VAL A 116 16.17 4.04 -14.46
CA VAL A 116 16.05 5.18 -15.39
C VAL A 116 17.05 4.94 -16.52
N LYS A 117 16.56 4.79 -17.76
CA LYS A 117 17.46 4.65 -18.90
C LYS A 117 18.04 6.02 -19.20
N LEU A 118 19.35 6.09 -19.39
CA LEU A 118 20.05 7.35 -19.70
C LEU A 118 19.42 8.10 -20.89
N LYS A 119 18.90 7.36 -21.89
CA LYS A 119 18.19 7.94 -23.03
C LYS A 119 16.98 8.80 -22.64
N ASP A 120 16.23 8.39 -21.62
CA ASP A 120 15.00 9.06 -21.20
C ASP A 120 15.32 10.39 -20.49
N ILE A 121 16.49 10.46 -19.84
CA ILE A 121 17.03 11.69 -19.24
C ILE A 121 17.53 12.64 -20.34
N ILE A 122 18.26 12.11 -21.33
CA ILE A 122 18.76 12.90 -22.46
C ILE A 122 17.60 13.52 -23.24
N GLU A 123 16.52 12.77 -23.48
CA GLU A 123 15.33 13.28 -24.17
C GLU A 123 14.60 14.37 -23.38
N GLN A 124 14.65 14.32 -22.03
CA GLN A 124 14.01 15.31 -21.17
C GLN A 124 14.84 16.59 -20.99
N ASP A 125 16.17 16.49 -21.06
CA ASP A 125 17.07 17.63 -20.83
C ASP A 125 18.36 17.51 -21.66
N GLU A 126 18.22 17.62 -22.98
CA GLU A 126 19.35 17.56 -23.92
C GLU A 126 20.38 18.68 -23.67
N GLU A 127 19.93 19.84 -23.19
CA GLU A 127 20.77 21.00 -22.95
C GLU A 127 21.68 20.77 -21.73
N TRP A 128 21.12 20.27 -20.62
CA TRP A 128 21.91 19.83 -19.46
C TRP A 128 22.91 18.73 -19.81
N TYR A 129 22.53 17.73 -20.61
CA TYR A 129 23.44 16.66 -21.04
C TYR A 129 24.60 17.17 -21.92
N ARG A 130 24.34 18.18 -22.77
CA ARG A 130 25.40 18.80 -23.59
C ARG A 130 26.41 19.60 -22.77
N GLU A 131 25.99 20.16 -21.64
CA GLU A 131 26.83 20.96 -20.76
C GLU A 131 27.50 20.15 -19.64
N ASN A 132 26.99 18.96 -19.32
CA ASN A 132 27.51 18.11 -18.24
C ASN A 132 28.05 16.77 -18.78
N THR A 133 29.37 16.68 -18.89
CA THR A 133 30.09 15.44 -19.26
C THR A 133 30.71 14.69 -18.08
N ASP A 134 30.49 15.17 -16.85
CA ASP A 134 31.06 14.51 -15.66
C ASP A 134 30.30 13.23 -15.30
N LEU A 135 31.05 12.15 -15.09
CA LEU A 135 30.49 10.82 -14.83
C LEU A 135 29.78 10.76 -13.47
N GLU A 136 30.26 11.52 -12.48
CA GLU A 136 29.72 11.48 -11.13
C GLU A 136 28.44 12.34 -11.04
N GLU A 137 28.40 13.48 -11.72
CA GLU A 137 27.19 14.28 -11.91
C GLU A 137 26.08 13.49 -12.63
N LEU A 138 26.44 12.73 -13.68
CA LEU A 138 25.52 11.85 -14.40
C LEU A 138 24.97 10.73 -13.50
N LYS A 139 25.82 10.10 -12.68
CA LYS A 139 25.39 9.09 -11.70
C LYS A 139 24.47 9.69 -10.64
N ASN A 140 24.83 10.84 -10.09
CA ASN A 140 24.00 11.53 -9.10
C ASN A 140 22.64 11.89 -9.69
N ARG A 141 22.60 12.36 -10.94
CA ARG A 141 21.34 12.67 -11.62
C ARG A 141 20.52 11.42 -11.93
N LEU A 142 21.16 10.32 -12.35
CA LEU A 142 20.52 9.01 -12.50
C LEU A 142 19.93 8.53 -11.16
N GLU A 143 20.66 8.71 -10.05
CA GLU A 143 20.19 8.37 -8.71
C GLU A 143 19.02 9.28 -8.28
N GLU A 144 19.09 10.59 -8.52
CA GLU A 144 17.99 11.52 -8.24
C GLU A 144 16.75 11.20 -9.07
N CYS A 145 16.89 10.94 -10.36
CA CYS A 145 15.79 10.53 -11.22
C CYS A 145 15.24 9.14 -10.84
N SER A 146 16.07 8.28 -10.24
CA SER A 146 15.60 6.99 -9.71
C SER A 146 14.79 7.13 -8.41
N LYS A 147 14.88 8.27 -7.72
CA LYS A 147 14.02 8.65 -6.57
C LYS A 147 12.67 9.22 -7.02
N LEU A 148 12.05 8.67 -8.06
CA LEU A 148 10.66 8.98 -8.37
C LEU A 148 9.73 8.49 -7.25
N GLU A 149 8.60 9.17 -7.09
CA GLU A 149 7.53 8.74 -6.18
C GLU A 149 7.13 7.29 -6.50
N ASP A 150 7.01 6.46 -5.45
CA ASP A 150 6.45 5.11 -5.57
C ASP A 150 5.05 5.20 -6.19
N ALA A 151 4.68 4.21 -6.99
CA ALA A 151 3.36 4.13 -7.61
C ALA A 151 2.40 3.36 -6.69
N ASP A 152 1.09 3.49 -6.92
CA ASP A 152 0.14 2.59 -6.27
C ASP A 152 0.34 1.16 -6.79
N GLY A 153 0.24 0.20 -5.88
CA GLY A 153 0.27 -1.22 -6.21
C GLY A 153 -1.10 -1.72 -6.66
N GLU A 154 -1.11 -2.88 -7.28
CA GLU A 154 -2.32 -3.49 -7.82
C GLU A 154 -2.28 -5.01 -7.57
N VAL A 155 -3.38 -5.58 -7.06
CA VAL A 155 -3.58 -7.02 -6.96
C VAL A 155 -4.76 -7.44 -7.83
N PHE A 156 -4.47 -8.33 -8.77
CA PHE A 156 -5.47 -9.02 -9.58
C PHE A 156 -5.90 -10.30 -8.90
N VAL A 157 -7.17 -10.61 -9.01
CA VAL A 157 -7.75 -11.90 -8.62
C VAL A 157 -8.27 -12.57 -9.87
N TRP A 158 -8.04 -13.87 -9.97
CA TRP A 158 -8.38 -14.71 -11.10
C TRP A 158 -9.19 -15.89 -10.56
N ILE A 159 -10.38 -16.13 -11.11
CA ILE A 159 -11.17 -17.32 -10.82
C ILE A 159 -11.12 -18.18 -12.07
N ASP A 160 -10.45 -19.33 -11.99
CA ASP A 160 -10.29 -20.21 -13.15
C ASP A 160 -10.10 -21.66 -12.70
N THR A 161 -10.29 -22.57 -13.65
CA THR A 161 -10.05 -24.00 -13.46
C THR A 161 -8.67 -24.32 -14.01
N PRO A 162 -7.68 -24.61 -13.14
CA PRO A 162 -6.32 -24.78 -13.60
C PRO A 162 -6.14 -26.13 -14.30
N LEU A 163 -5.39 -26.13 -15.40
CA LEU A 163 -5.03 -27.32 -16.16
C LEU A 163 -3.73 -27.94 -15.63
N SER A 164 -3.58 -29.25 -15.85
CA SER A 164 -2.31 -29.93 -15.60
C SER A 164 -1.30 -29.60 -16.71
N PRO A 165 0.01 -29.70 -16.43
CA PRO A 165 1.05 -29.53 -17.44
C PRO A 165 0.93 -30.47 -18.66
N ASP A 166 0.32 -31.63 -18.48
CA ASP A 166 0.15 -32.65 -19.51
C ASP A 166 -1.11 -32.44 -20.37
N ASP A 167 -1.97 -31.48 -20.02
CA ASP A 167 -3.22 -31.23 -20.75
C ASP A 167 -2.94 -30.85 -22.22
N PRO A 168 -3.70 -31.40 -23.20
CA PRO A 168 -3.51 -31.12 -24.62
C PRO A 168 -3.50 -29.62 -24.96
N LYS A 169 -4.31 -28.80 -24.28
CA LYS A 169 -4.35 -27.35 -24.49
C LYS A 169 -3.02 -26.70 -24.08
N VAL A 170 -2.45 -27.14 -22.96
CA VAL A 170 -1.15 -26.64 -22.47
C VAL A 170 -0.04 -27.03 -23.45
N ASN A 171 -0.08 -28.26 -23.95
CA ASN A 171 0.87 -28.72 -24.98
C ASN A 171 0.79 -27.88 -26.26
N VAL A 172 -0.42 -27.70 -26.82
CA VAL A 172 -0.62 -26.90 -28.03
C VAL A 172 -0.15 -25.45 -27.85
N LEU A 173 -0.52 -24.80 -26.75
CA LEU A 173 -0.17 -23.40 -26.53
C LEU A 173 1.32 -23.19 -26.20
N SER A 174 1.95 -24.11 -25.49
CA SER A 174 3.38 -24.04 -25.20
C SER A 174 4.24 -24.33 -26.42
N GLU A 175 3.76 -25.20 -27.32
CA GLU A 175 4.42 -25.54 -28.57
C GLU A 175 4.52 -24.35 -29.54
N LEU A 176 3.62 -23.36 -29.42
CA LEU A 176 3.73 -22.10 -30.16
C LEU A 176 5.08 -21.41 -29.90
N ALA A 177 5.60 -21.46 -28.68
CA ALA A 177 6.88 -20.82 -28.36
C ALA A 177 8.07 -21.49 -29.05
N ARG A 178 8.00 -22.79 -29.31
CA ARG A 178 9.07 -23.57 -29.93
C ARG A 178 9.00 -23.50 -31.46
N SER A 179 7.81 -23.71 -32.03
CA SER A 179 7.66 -24.02 -33.46
C SER A 179 6.89 -22.98 -34.27
N CYS A 180 6.19 -22.04 -33.63
CA CYS A 180 5.50 -20.98 -34.35
C CYS A 180 6.48 -19.87 -34.74
N LYS A 181 6.57 -19.59 -36.03
CA LYS A 181 7.37 -18.51 -36.63
C LYS A 181 6.61 -17.95 -37.83
N LYS A 182 7.07 -16.82 -38.35
CA LYS A 182 6.49 -16.22 -39.55
C LYS A 182 6.47 -17.24 -40.71
N GLY A 183 5.27 -17.49 -41.25
CA GLY A 183 5.04 -18.47 -42.31
C GLY A 183 4.75 -19.90 -41.81
N SER A 184 4.57 -20.11 -40.51
CA SER A 184 4.14 -21.41 -39.96
C SER A 184 2.70 -21.70 -40.37
N GLN A 185 2.50 -22.86 -41.00
CA GLN A 185 1.19 -23.40 -41.36
C GLN A 185 0.66 -24.33 -40.28
N LEU A 186 -0.67 -24.46 -40.19
CA LEU A 186 -1.35 -25.25 -39.17
C LEU A 186 -1.00 -26.74 -39.26
N ASP A 187 -0.94 -27.31 -40.47
CA ASP A 187 -0.56 -28.70 -40.72
C ASP A 187 0.87 -29.01 -40.23
N SER A 188 1.84 -28.16 -40.56
CA SER A 188 3.22 -28.29 -40.11
C SER A 188 3.34 -28.16 -38.61
N PHE A 189 2.53 -27.29 -37.99
CA PHE A 189 2.51 -27.09 -36.55
C PHE A 189 1.90 -28.29 -35.81
N THR A 190 0.78 -28.83 -36.30
CA THR A 190 0.15 -30.05 -35.78
C THR A 190 1.11 -31.24 -35.85
N ASN A 191 1.84 -31.38 -36.96
CA ASN A 191 2.87 -32.42 -37.09
C ASN A 191 4.02 -32.24 -36.10
N GLU A 192 4.41 -31.00 -35.81
CA GLU A 192 5.41 -30.71 -34.78
C GLU A 192 4.90 -31.05 -33.37
N ILE A 193 3.66 -30.69 -33.02
CA ILE A 193 3.04 -31.06 -31.73
C ILE A 193 3.09 -32.58 -31.56
N ASN A 194 2.57 -33.33 -32.53
CA ASN A 194 2.45 -34.78 -32.48
C ASN A 194 3.78 -35.54 -32.46
N ARG A 195 4.90 -34.89 -32.80
CA ARG A 195 6.24 -35.49 -32.63
C ARG A 195 6.65 -35.58 -31.17
N PHE A 196 6.12 -34.70 -30.31
CA PHE A 196 6.54 -34.55 -28.93
C PHE A 196 5.43 -34.88 -27.92
N THR A 197 4.16 -34.90 -28.34
CA THR A 197 3.03 -35.32 -27.51
C THR A 197 2.78 -36.83 -27.60
N ILE A 198 2.29 -37.41 -26.50
CA ILE A 198 1.90 -38.84 -26.44
C ILE A 198 0.54 -39.05 -27.14
N GLU A 199 -0.29 -38.02 -27.17
CA GLU A 199 -1.58 -38.00 -27.87
C GLU A 199 -1.42 -37.39 -29.25
N SER A 200 -1.92 -38.09 -30.28
CA SER A 200 -1.98 -37.60 -31.66
C SER A 200 -3.22 -36.73 -31.82
N LEU A 201 -3.02 -35.42 -31.87
CA LEU A 201 -4.08 -34.44 -32.13
C LEU A 201 -4.32 -34.28 -33.64
N THR A 202 -5.59 -34.13 -34.01
CA THR A 202 -6.01 -33.77 -35.37
C THR A 202 -5.80 -32.28 -35.64
N GLU A 203 -5.74 -31.90 -36.91
CA GLU A 203 -5.61 -30.50 -37.29
C GLU A 203 -6.81 -29.68 -36.81
N GLU A 204 -8.01 -30.26 -36.86
CA GLU A 204 -9.26 -29.66 -36.37
C GLU A 204 -9.24 -29.41 -34.85
N GLU A 205 -8.69 -30.34 -34.07
CA GLU A 205 -8.55 -30.17 -32.61
C GLU A 205 -7.56 -29.06 -32.27
N VAL A 206 -6.39 -29.04 -32.92
CA VAL A 206 -5.40 -27.97 -32.74
C VAL A 206 -5.99 -26.61 -33.13
N LYS A 207 -6.71 -26.56 -34.25
CA LYS A 207 -7.40 -25.36 -34.71
C LYS A 207 -8.42 -24.85 -33.69
N SER A 208 -9.26 -25.75 -33.19
CA SER A 208 -10.29 -25.42 -32.19
C SER A 208 -9.66 -24.81 -30.94
N ILE A 209 -8.58 -25.42 -30.44
CA ILE A 209 -7.86 -24.92 -29.25
C ILE A 209 -7.31 -23.50 -29.49
N LEU A 210 -6.68 -23.25 -30.65
CA LEU A 210 -6.11 -21.94 -30.99
C LEU A 210 -7.18 -20.86 -31.26
N GLN A 211 -8.43 -21.24 -31.50
CA GLN A 211 -9.55 -20.32 -31.69
C GLN A 211 -10.23 -19.99 -30.36
N ASP A 212 -10.43 -21.00 -29.52
CA ASP A 212 -11.23 -20.89 -28.30
C ASP A 212 -10.41 -20.35 -27.11
N PHE A 213 -9.11 -20.64 -27.07
CA PHE A 213 -8.25 -20.36 -25.91
C PHE A 213 -7.13 -19.38 -26.25
N SER A 214 -7.33 -18.12 -25.85
CA SER A 214 -6.27 -17.10 -25.90
C SER A 214 -5.26 -17.20 -24.75
N TYR A 215 -5.66 -17.83 -23.65
CA TYR A 215 -4.80 -18.17 -22.52
C TYR A 215 -5.43 -19.33 -21.74
N VAL A 216 -4.61 -20.02 -20.95
CA VAL A 216 -5.03 -21.03 -19.99
C VAL A 216 -4.28 -20.88 -18.67
N THR A 217 -4.93 -21.17 -17.56
CA THR A 217 -4.27 -21.27 -16.25
C THR A 217 -3.71 -22.67 -16.07
N VAL A 218 -2.45 -22.78 -15.66
CA VAL A 218 -1.73 -24.05 -15.52
C VAL A 218 -1.11 -24.15 -14.13
N VAL A 219 -1.35 -25.28 -13.44
CA VAL A 219 -0.65 -25.57 -12.20
C VAL A 219 0.80 -25.88 -12.53
N ALA A 220 1.73 -25.21 -11.85
CA ALA A 220 3.13 -25.51 -12.03
C ALA A 220 3.49 -26.86 -11.39
N SER A 221 4.33 -27.65 -12.07
CA SER A 221 5.04 -28.76 -11.43
C SER A 221 5.78 -28.24 -10.20
N LEU A 222 5.69 -28.94 -9.07
CA LEU A 222 6.39 -28.56 -7.83
C LEU A 222 7.88 -28.94 -7.88
N ASP A 223 8.51 -28.92 -9.04
CA ASP A 223 9.92 -29.29 -9.25
C ASP A 223 10.87 -28.15 -8.84
N ASN A 224 10.43 -26.90 -8.94
CA ASN A 224 11.22 -25.72 -8.59
C ASN A 224 10.89 -25.20 -7.17
N ASN A 225 11.94 -25.00 -6.35
CA ASN A 225 11.80 -24.47 -4.99
C ASN A 225 11.21 -23.05 -4.95
N ARG A 226 11.49 -22.18 -5.94
CA ARG A 226 10.88 -20.85 -6.07
C ARG A 226 9.36 -20.96 -6.24
N ILE A 227 8.94 -21.84 -7.15
CA ILE A 227 7.52 -22.09 -7.45
C ILE A 227 6.79 -22.68 -6.24
N LYS A 228 7.40 -23.69 -5.59
CA LYS A 228 6.88 -24.28 -4.34
C LYS A 228 6.62 -23.24 -3.26
N ARG A 229 7.58 -22.33 -3.02
CA ARG A 229 7.47 -21.32 -1.96
C ARG A 229 6.51 -20.20 -2.29
N GLN A 230 6.32 -19.90 -3.56
CA GLN A 230 5.39 -18.88 -4.03
C GLN A 230 3.98 -19.46 -4.26
N SER A 231 3.76 -20.76 -4.04
CA SER A 231 2.52 -21.45 -4.47
C SER A 231 2.18 -21.09 -5.93
N GLY A 232 3.21 -21.12 -6.77
CA GLY A 232 3.18 -20.55 -8.12
C GLY A 232 2.31 -21.36 -9.07
N ALA A 233 1.52 -20.66 -9.85
CA ALA A 233 0.88 -21.16 -11.05
C ALA A 233 1.20 -20.19 -12.20
N PHE A 234 0.85 -20.56 -13.43
CA PHE A 234 1.12 -19.73 -14.59
C PHE A 234 -0.14 -19.52 -15.40
N ILE A 235 -0.28 -18.32 -15.97
CA ILE A 235 -1.14 -18.13 -17.14
C ILE A 235 -0.25 -18.32 -18.36
N LEU A 236 -0.56 -19.33 -19.18
CA LEU A 236 0.09 -19.59 -20.45
C LEU A 236 -0.71 -18.89 -21.55
N PHE A 237 -0.05 -17.98 -22.26
CA PHE A 237 -0.67 -17.18 -23.31
C PHE A 237 -0.52 -17.84 -24.68
N GLY A 238 -1.64 -17.96 -25.39
CA GLY A 238 -1.73 -18.42 -26.75
C GLY A 238 -1.66 -17.29 -27.79
N MET A 239 -2.04 -17.65 -29.01
CA MET A 239 -2.29 -16.71 -30.12
C MET A 239 -3.68 -17.05 -30.68
N VAL A 240 -4.42 -16.03 -31.11
CA VAL A 240 -5.77 -16.25 -31.66
C VAL A 240 -5.65 -16.61 -33.13
N TYR A 241 -6.04 -17.82 -33.51
CA TYR A 241 -6.01 -18.21 -34.92
C TYR A 241 -7.19 -17.61 -35.70
N ASN A 242 -6.92 -16.98 -36.86
CA ASN A 242 -7.96 -16.44 -37.75
C ASN A 242 -8.11 -17.33 -38.99
N ASN A 243 -9.34 -17.71 -39.32
CA ASN A 243 -9.66 -18.53 -40.50
C ASN A 243 -9.28 -17.86 -41.84
N PHE A 244 -9.08 -16.54 -41.86
CA PHE A 244 -8.74 -15.79 -43.08
C PHE A 244 -7.24 -15.71 -43.37
N GLU A 245 -6.39 -16.18 -42.45
CA GLU A 245 -4.93 -16.12 -42.59
C GLU A 245 -4.34 -17.53 -42.56
N SER A 246 -3.52 -17.87 -43.56
CA SER A 246 -2.84 -19.18 -43.62
C SER A 246 -1.63 -19.30 -42.70
N ASP A 247 -1.14 -18.17 -42.20
CA ASP A 247 0.03 -18.08 -41.33
C ASP A 247 -0.42 -17.91 -39.88
N LEU A 248 -0.09 -18.91 -39.05
CA LEU A 248 -0.37 -18.90 -37.61
C LEU A 248 0.19 -17.66 -36.91
N TYR A 249 1.23 -17.06 -37.49
CA TYR A 249 1.93 -15.92 -36.95
C TYR A 249 1.31 -14.56 -37.33
N SER A 250 0.44 -14.52 -38.35
CA SER A 250 -0.11 -13.26 -38.86
C SER A 250 -1.04 -12.56 -37.86
N ASN A 251 -1.70 -13.34 -37.00
CA ASN A 251 -2.57 -12.82 -35.95
C ASN A 251 -1.85 -12.68 -34.58
N LYS A 252 -0.66 -12.06 -34.61
CA LYS A 252 0.14 -11.73 -33.42
C LYS A 252 -0.54 -10.76 -32.44
N ASN A 253 -1.64 -10.13 -32.87
CA ASN A 253 -2.42 -9.22 -32.06
C ASN A 253 -3.30 -10.00 -31.09
N VAL A 254 -2.71 -10.44 -29.98
CA VAL A 254 -3.48 -10.96 -28.84
C VAL A 254 -4.19 -9.75 -28.20
N PRO A 255 -5.53 -9.69 -28.20
CA PRO A 255 -6.21 -8.58 -27.56
C PRO A 255 -6.09 -8.77 -26.05
N PHE A 256 -5.22 -8.01 -25.38
CA PHE A 256 -5.06 -8.02 -23.92
C PHE A 256 -6.27 -7.41 -23.18
N HIS A 257 -7.50 -7.76 -23.57
CA HIS A 257 -8.71 -7.53 -22.79
C HIS A 257 -8.91 -8.61 -21.70
N ILE A 258 -7.82 -9.30 -21.34
CA ILE A 258 -7.69 -10.18 -20.17
C ILE A 258 -8.16 -9.45 -18.91
N LYS A 259 -7.83 -8.16 -18.79
CA LYS A 259 -8.41 -7.31 -17.74
C LYS A 259 -9.94 -7.44 -17.81
N LYS A 260 -10.59 -6.96 -18.86
CA LYS A 260 -12.06 -6.87 -18.94
C LYS A 260 -12.79 -8.20 -18.68
N LYS A 261 -12.41 -9.30 -19.36
CA LYS A 261 -13.13 -10.60 -19.23
C LYS A 261 -13.01 -11.19 -17.82
N ASN A 262 -11.82 -11.22 -17.24
CA ASN A 262 -11.64 -11.75 -15.89
C ASN A 262 -12.25 -10.84 -14.82
N ILE A 263 -12.28 -9.54 -15.09
CA ILE A 263 -12.92 -8.55 -14.23
C ILE A 263 -14.44 -8.75 -14.20
N GLU A 264 -15.07 -8.95 -15.35
CA GLU A 264 -16.50 -9.28 -15.41
C GLU A 264 -16.82 -10.56 -14.62
N LEU A 265 -16.02 -11.62 -14.78
CA LEU A 265 -16.18 -12.86 -14.02
C LEU A 265 -16.02 -12.64 -12.51
N THR A 266 -14.97 -11.91 -12.10
CA THR A 266 -14.67 -11.66 -10.69
C THR A 266 -15.74 -10.78 -10.03
N ILE A 267 -16.19 -9.73 -10.71
CA ILE A 267 -17.27 -8.84 -10.23
C ILE A 267 -18.58 -9.62 -10.12
N ASN A 268 -18.94 -10.40 -11.15
CA ASN A 268 -20.18 -11.17 -11.17
C ASN A 268 -20.19 -12.21 -10.05
N ALA A 269 -19.10 -12.95 -9.89
CA ALA A 269 -18.93 -13.89 -8.78
C ALA A 269 -19.06 -13.17 -7.44
N ARG A 270 -18.27 -12.12 -7.20
CA ARG A 270 -18.30 -11.34 -5.95
C ARG A 270 -19.70 -10.81 -5.63
N ASN A 271 -20.38 -10.19 -6.60
CA ASN A 271 -21.69 -9.60 -6.40
C ASN A 271 -22.76 -10.67 -6.11
N ALA A 272 -22.72 -11.80 -6.82
CA ALA A 272 -23.63 -12.93 -6.56
C ALA A 272 -23.45 -13.48 -5.12
N LEU A 273 -22.20 -13.55 -4.67
CA LEU A 273 -21.85 -14.03 -3.34
C LEU A 273 -22.22 -13.05 -2.24
N LEU A 274 -21.98 -11.77 -2.45
CA LEU A 274 -22.37 -10.71 -1.52
C LEU A 274 -23.88 -10.77 -1.24
N GLU A 275 -24.70 -11.00 -2.27
CA GLU A 275 -26.15 -11.15 -2.10
C GLU A 275 -26.53 -12.41 -1.33
N LYS A 276 -25.90 -13.55 -1.67
CA LYS A 276 -26.14 -14.82 -0.97
C LYS A 276 -25.81 -14.70 0.52
N LEU A 277 -24.68 -14.10 0.86
CA LEU A 277 -24.23 -13.93 2.25
C LEU A 277 -25.12 -12.95 3.02
N LYS A 278 -25.53 -11.82 2.40
CA LYS A 278 -26.48 -10.89 3.02
C LYS A 278 -27.82 -11.57 3.32
N PHE A 279 -28.28 -12.46 2.45
CA PHE A 279 -29.49 -13.24 2.67
C PHE A 279 -29.31 -14.23 3.84
N GLN A 280 -28.19 -14.97 3.89
CA GLN A 280 -27.89 -15.90 4.99
C GLN A 280 -27.81 -15.21 6.36
N ILE A 281 -27.17 -14.04 6.43
CA ILE A 281 -27.10 -13.22 7.64
C ILE A 281 -28.49 -12.74 8.08
N ALA A 282 -29.37 -12.41 7.13
CA ALA A 282 -30.74 -12.00 7.43
C ALA A 282 -31.63 -13.16 7.93
N GLU A 283 -31.31 -14.40 7.56
CA GLU A 283 -32.01 -15.62 7.99
C GLU A 283 -31.44 -16.25 9.29
N GLU A 284 -30.42 -15.65 9.91
CA GLU A 284 -29.70 -16.18 11.09
C GLU A 284 -29.08 -17.59 10.86
N ASN A 285 -28.84 -17.97 9.60
CA ASN A 285 -28.32 -19.29 9.18
C ASN A 285 -26.81 -19.26 8.89
N ASP A 286 -26.05 -18.50 9.67
CA ASP A 286 -24.68 -18.08 9.35
C ASP A 286 -23.62 -18.62 10.35
N GLU A 287 -23.77 -19.86 10.81
CA GLU A 287 -22.89 -20.48 11.84
C GLU A 287 -21.38 -20.39 11.54
N ASP A 288 -20.99 -20.25 10.27
CA ASP A 288 -19.59 -20.13 9.82
C ASP A 288 -19.06 -18.69 9.71
N ILE A 289 -19.87 -17.66 10.00
CA ILE A 289 -19.51 -16.23 9.80
C ILE A 289 -19.35 -15.51 11.14
N ASP A 290 -18.11 -15.10 11.45
CA ASP A 290 -17.84 -14.31 12.65
C ASP A 290 -18.44 -12.88 12.60
N GLU A 291 -18.64 -12.28 13.77
CA GLU A 291 -19.30 -10.97 13.91
C GLU A 291 -18.57 -9.84 13.16
N GLY A 292 -17.23 -9.90 13.10
CA GLY A 292 -16.42 -8.94 12.34
C GLY A 292 -16.64 -9.07 10.83
N MET A 293 -16.78 -10.29 10.33
CA MET A 293 -17.07 -10.57 8.93
C MET A 293 -18.50 -10.16 8.56
N LYS A 294 -19.48 -10.31 9.46
CA LYS A 294 -20.84 -9.78 9.26
C LYS A 294 -20.82 -8.26 9.09
N GLU A 295 -20.10 -7.56 9.97
CA GLU A 295 -19.96 -6.11 9.90
C GLU A 295 -19.28 -5.68 8.58
N TYR A 296 -18.25 -6.42 8.15
CA TYR A 296 -17.61 -6.19 6.85
C TYR A 296 -18.59 -6.38 5.69
N ILE A 297 -19.29 -7.51 5.60
CA ILE A 297 -20.26 -7.83 4.54
C ILE A 297 -21.37 -6.79 4.46
N ASN A 298 -21.89 -6.35 5.61
CA ASN A 298 -22.95 -5.33 5.68
C ASN A 298 -22.47 -3.95 5.21
N LYS A 299 -21.19 -3.62 5.38
CA LYS A 299 -20.58 -2.40 4.86
C LYS A 299 -20.32 -2.45 3.35
N GLN A 300 -20.22 -3.65 2.76
CA GLN A 300 -19.96 -3.81 1.33
C GLN A 300 -21.20 -3.54 0.48
N ASN A 301 -21.00 -2.85 -0.64
CA ASN A 301 -22.04 -2.60 -1.65
C ASN A 301 -21.77 -3.41 -2.93
N LYS A 302 -22.83 -3.64 -3.72
CA LYS A 302 -22.69 -4.19 -5.08
C LYS A 302 -21.81 -3.26 -5.90
N LEU A 303 -20.86 -3.84 -6.64
CA LEU A 303 -20.08 -3.10 -7.62
C LEU A 303 -20.93 -2.96 -8.88
N LEU A 304 -21.30 -1.73 -9.21
CA LEU A 304 -22.18 -1.40 -10.35
C LEU A 304 -21.41 -1.05 -11.63
N THR A 305 -20.08 -1.13 -11.62
CA THR A 305 -19.25 -0.66 -12.74
C THR A 305 -18.46 -1.81 -13.36
N ASP A 306 -18.59 -1.98 -14.67
CA ASP A 306 -17.77 -2.90 -15.49
C ASP A 306 -16.31 -2.41 -15.66
N LYS A 307 -15.95 -1.33 -14.96
CA LYS A 307 -14.63 -0.69 -15.02
C LYS A 307 -13.76 -0.96 -13.78
N ALA A 308 -14.23 -1.75 -12.83
CA ALA A 308 -13.50 -2.02 -11.58
C ALA A 308 -12.48 -3.16 -11.78
N TYR A 309 -11.19 -2.84 -11.88
CA TYR A 309 -10.25 -3.76 -12.52
C TYR A 309 -9.45 -4.69 -11.60
N SER A 310 -9.33 -4.33 -10.32
CA SER A 310 -8.36 -4.91 -9.39
C SER A 310 -8.52 -4.31 -7.99
N TYR A 311 -7.78 -4.87 -7.02
CA TYR A 311 -7.58 -4.23 -5.73
C TYR A 311 -6.38 -3.28 -5.79
N VAL A 312 -6.57 -2.02 -5.41
CA VAL A 312 -5.51 -1.01 -5.42
C VAL A 312 -4.89 -0.91 -4.03
N ILE A 313 -3.57 -0.85 -3.99
CA ILE A 313 -2.77 -0.71 -2.77
C ILE A 313 -2.16 0.69 -2.80
N PRO A 314 -2.62 1.63 -1.98
CA PRO A 314 -2.07 2.98 -1.95
C PRO A 314 -0.58 2.95 -1.64
N LYS A 315 0.22 3.72 -2.37
CA LYS A 315 1.68 3.81 -2.19
C LYS A 315 2.08 4.10 -0.74
N GLU A 316 1.29 4.90 -0.03
CA GLU A 316 1.55 5.28 1.37
C GLU A 316 1.36 4.10 2.34
N ARG A 317 0.59 3.08 1.94
CA ARG A 317 0.27 1.91 2.76
C ARG A 317 1.22 0.74 2.54
N LYS A 318 1.90 0.66 1.39
CA LYS A 318 2.81 -0.44 1.02
C LYS A 318 3.81 -0.81 2.11
N LYS A 319 4.49 0.19 2.71
CA LYS A 319 5.49 -0.04 3.78
C LYS A 319 4.90 -0.69 5.02
N TYR A 320 3.68 -0.29 5.41
CA TYR A 320 2.98 -0.84 6.58
C TYR A 320 2.53 -2.27 6.30
N ILE A 321 1.96 -2.52 5.11
CA ILE A 321 1.53 -3.85 4.68
C ILE A 321 2.72 -4.81 4.60
N LEU A 322 3.87 -4.39 4.07
CA LEU A 322 5.08 -5.22 4.06
C LEU A 322 5.54 -5.60 5.47
N ALA A 323 5.43 -4.69 6.44
CA ALA A 323 5.79 -4.98 7.83
C ALA A 323 4.80 -5.94 8.51
N GLU A 324 3.51 -5.86 8.18
CA GLU A 324 2.50 -6.82 8.62
C GLU A 324 2.75 -8.21 8.00
N LEU A 325 3.05 -8.27 6.70
CA LEU A 325 3.37 -9.51 5.98
C LEU A 325 4.62 -10.20 6.52
N ASP A 326 5.68 -9.43 6.85
CA ASP A 326 6.91 -9.98 7.43
C ASP A 326 6.63 -10.66 8.79
N LYS A 327 5.76 -10.07 9.63
CA LYS A 327 5.32 -10.69 10.90
C LYS A 327 4.53 -11.98 10.67
N LEU A 328 3.83 -12.10 9.55
CA LEU A 328 3.11 -13.30 9.12
C LEU A 328 4.01 -14.30 8.39
N GLY A 329 5.32 -14.04 8.27
CA GLY A 329 6.28 -14.93 7.63
C GLY A 329 6.35 -14.81 6.10
N VAL A 330 5.72 -13.80 5.51
CA VAL A 330 5.79 -13.53 4.06
C VAL A 330 6.78 -12.40 3.83
N SER A 331 7.99 -12.74 3.40
CA SER A 331 9.06 -11.79 3.14
C SER A 331 9.97 -12.26 2.01
N GLN A 332 10.91 -11.40 1.58
CA GLN A 332 11.84 -11.74 0.51
C GLN A 332 12.62 -13.03 0.81
N LYS A 333 13.02 -13.22 2.07
CA LYS A 333 13.75 -14.42 2.52
C LYS A 333 12.93 -15.70 2.37
N THR A 334 11.62 -15.62 2.61
CA THR A 334 10.75 -16.80 2.51
C THR A 334 10.37 -17.08 1.07
N LEU A 335 10.18 -16.07 0.24
CA LEU A 335 9.73 -16.23 -1.16
C LEU A 335 10.83 -16.58 -2.17
N PHE A 336 12.09 -16.22 -1.88
CA PHE A 336 13.22 -16.44 -2.77
C PHE A 336 14.29 -17.32 -2.11
N PRO A 337 14.32 -18.63 -2.40
CA PRO A 337 15.29 -19.54 -1.82
C PRO A 337 16.72 -19.35 -2.35
N GLU A 338 16.91 -18.66 -3.48
CA GLU A 338 18.19 -18.50 -4.13
C GLU A 338 19.16 -17.68 -3.26
N ILE A 339 20.44 -18.10 -3.27
CA ILE A 339 21.47 -17.51 -2.42
C ILE A 339 21.61 -16.00 -2.68
N ASP A 340 21.51 -15.57 -3.93
CA ASP A 340 21.63 -14.15 -4.30
C ASP A 340 20.53 -13.30 -3.64
N HIS A 341 19.30 -13.80 -3.59
CA HIS A 341 18.19 -13.10 -2.94
C HIS A 341 18.30 -13.14 -1.42
N GLN A 342 18.75 -14.26 -0.85
CA GLN A 342 19.01 -14.35 0.59
C GLN A 342 20.14 -13.40 1.01
N ALA A 343 21.22 -13.33 0.23
CA ALA A 343 22.35 -12.43 0.46
C ALA A 343 21.92 -10.96 0.38
N LYS A 344 21.18 -10.57 -0.67
CA LYS A 344 20.60 -9.22 -0.80
C LYS A 344 19.70 -8.86 0.39
N TYR A 345 18.85 -9.79 0.84
CA TYR A 345 18.00 -9.56 2.00
C TYR A 345 18.81 -9.37 3.29
N ILE A 346 19.83 -10.20 3.52
CA ILE A 346 20.70 -10.09 4.69
C ILE A 346 21.40 -8.73 4.71
N ILE A 347 22.01 -8.32 3.59
CA ILE A 347 22.66 -7.02 3.46
C ILE A 347 21.68 -5.88 3.76
N ASN A 348 20.53 -5.86 3.09
CA ASN A 348 19.50 -4.83 3.31
C ASN A 348 18.98 -4.80 4.76
N SER A 349 18.87 -5.95 5.41
CA SER A 349 18.45 -6.04 6.82
C SER A 349 19.51 -5.50 7.78
N LEU A 350 20.79 -5.68 7.46
CA LEU A 350 21.92 -5.15 8.22
C LEU A 350 22.07 -3.65 7.99
N ASP A 351 21.87 -3.17 6.76
CA ASP A 351 21.87 -1.74 6.43
C ASP A 351 20.74 -1.00 7.11
N LYS A 352 19.53 -1.56 7.17
CA LYS A 352 18.44 -0.98 7.97
C LYS A 352 18.81 -0.90 9.46
N LYS A 353 19.42 -1.94 10.02
CA LYS A 353 19.91 -1.92 11.41
C LYS A 353 21.03 -0.88 11.60
N SER A 354 21.90 -0.69 10.62
CA SER A 354 23.00 0.29 10.68
C SER A 354 22.48 1.72 10.56
N VAL A 355 21.47 1.97 9.71
CA VAL A 355 20.79 3.27 9.60
C VAL A 355 20.03 3.58 10.89
N ILE A 356 19.27 2.64 11.44
CA ILE A 356 18.59 2.81 12.73
C ILE A 356 19.60 3.06 13.85
N ALA A 357 20.74 2.36 13.86
CA ALA A 357 21.80 2.59 14.84
C ALA A 357 22.42 4.00 14.69
N LYS A 358 22.66 4.46 13.46
CA LYS A 358 23.15 5.83 13.19
C LYS A 358 22.13 6.90 13.57
N GLU A 359 20.85 6.70 13.27
CA GLU A 359 19.75 7.59 13.68
C GLU A 359 19.61 7.60 15.20
N TYR A 360 19.75 6.44 15.86
CA TYR A 360 19.74 6.35 17.32
C TYR A 360 20.95 7.04 17.95
N ASP A 361 22.15 6.87 17.40
CA ASP A 361 23.37 7.54 17.87
C ASP A 361 23.32 9.05 17.62
N ALA A 362 22.72 9.49 16.49
CA ALA A 362 22.46 10.89 16.20
C ALA A 362 21.45 11.49 17.18
N LEU A 363 20.33 10.81 17.42
CA LEU A 363 19.30 11.22 18.39
C LEU A 363 19.85 11.23 19.82
N LYS A 364 20.69 10.25 20.16
CA LYS A 364 21.38 10.18 21.45
C LYS A 364 22.35 11.35 21.60
N SER A 365 23.13 11.66 20.56
CA SER A 365 24.03 12.82 20.54
C SER A 365 23.26 14.13 20.64
N GLU A 366 22.11 14.28 19.96
CA GLU A 366 21.21 15.43 20.10
C GLU A 366 20.63 15.53 21.51
N ILE A 367 20.27 14.40 22.14
CA ILE A 367 19.77 14.38 23.53
C ILE A 367 20.90 14.72 24.53
N GLU A 368 22.13 14.25 24.28
CA GLU A 368 23.33 14.57 25.05
C GLU A 368 23.67 16.07 24.89
N GLU A 369 23.61 16.62 23.68
CA GLU A 369 23.74 18.06 23.40
C GLU A 369 22.63 18.87 24.06
N ILE A 370 21.39 18.40 24.07
CA ILE A 370 20.27 19.07 24.77
C ILE A 370 20.48 19.01 26.29
N LYS A 371 21.05 17.94 26.83
CA LYS A 371 21.40 17.82 28.25
C LYS A 371 22.58 18.73 28.61
N GLU A 372 23.64 18.73 27.82
CA GLU A 372 24.77 19.64 27.99
C GLU A 372 24.36 21.10 27.80
N ASN A 373 23.45 21.41 26.87
CA ASN A 373 22.90 22.75 26.68
C ASN A 373 21.94 23.15 27.81
N LYS A 374 21.30 22.19 28.50
CA LYS A 374 20.52 22.43 29.72
C LYS A 374 21.41 22.61 30.95
N GLU A 375 22.54 21.91 31.04
CA GLU A 375 23.54 22.08 32.11
C GLU A 375 24.36 23.38 31.92
N LYS A 376 24.75 23.71 30.68
CA LYS A 376 25.38 25.00 30.32
C LYS A 376 24.41 26.18 30.49
N ASN A 377 23.12 26.03 30.12
CA ASN A 377 22.12 27.05 30.44
C ASN A 377 21.86 27.17 31.95
N ALA A 378 22.06 26.11 32.76
CA ALA A 378 21.88 26.20 34.20
C ALA A 378 23.00 27.03 34.86
N GLU A 379 24.26 26.89 34.44
CA GLU A 379 25.38 27.67 35.01
C GLU A 379 25.39 29.13 34.55
N GLU A 380 25.00 29.43 33.30
CA GLU A 380 24.91 30.81 32.80
C GLU A 380 23.64 31.56 33.24
N GLN A 381 22.52 30.84 33.48
CA GLN A 381 21.29 31.45 34.00
C GLN A 381 21.37 31.74 35.50
N ILE A 382 22.19 31.04 36.28
CA ILE A 382 22.33 31.33 37.73
C ILE A 382 22.98 32.70 37.98
N SER A 383 23.97 33.11 37.16
CA SER A 383 24.62 34.41 37.35
C SER A 383 23.80 35.60 36.84
N ASN A 384 23.01 35.42 35.78
CA ASN A 384 22.20 36.51 35.20
C ASN A 384 20.76 36.61 35.76
N LEU A 385 20.26 35.60 36.49
CA LEU A 385 18.95 35.65 37.18
C LEU A 385 18.99 36.36 38.54
N GLU A 386 20.16 36.54 39.16
CA GLU A 386 20.28 37.26 40.43
C GLU A 386 20.13 38.78 40.28
N GLN A 387 20.40 39.35 39.11
CA GLN A 387 20.25 40.79 38.87
C GLN A 387 18.93 41.20 38.22
N LYS A 388 18.12 40.27 37.70
CA LYS A 388 16.83 40.58 37.05
C LYS A 388 15.58 40.26 37.88
N LYS A 389 15.75 39.73 39.11
CA LYS A 389 14.67 39.37 40.05
C LYS A 389 14.17 40.50 40.97
N GLU A 390 14.48 41.76 40.67
CA GLU A 390 14.06 42.93 41.49
C GLU A 390 12.88 43.74 40.90
N LEU A 391 12.07 43.18 39.97
CA LEU A 391 10.91 43.91 39.41
C LEU A 391 9.54 43.22 39.48
N ASP A 392 9.44 41.99 39.99
CA ASP A 392 8.15 41.27 40.12
C ASP A 392 7.56 41.21 41.55
N LYS A 393 7.84 42.24 42.36
CA LYS A 393 7.11 42.47 43.62
C LYS A 393 5.91 43.37 43.36
N LYS A 394 4.72 42.85 43.00
CA LYS A 394 3.48 43.67 43.12
C LYS A 394 2.12 42.98 43.29
N ILE A 395 2.03 41.72 43.73
CA ILE A 395 0.93 41.26 44.62
C ILE A 395 1.54 40.35 45.68
N ARG A 396 1.65 40.83 46.92
CA ARG A 396 2.22 40.02 48.01
C ARG A 396 1.31 38.82 48.33
N PRO A 397 1.88 37.67 48.75
CA PRO A 397 1.15 36.43 49.06
C PRO A 397 0.10 36.53 50.19
N ASN A 398 0.02 37.64 50.93
CA ASN A 398 -0.84 37.80 52.11
C ASN A 398 -2.29 38.26 51.82
N VAL A 399 -2.82 38.07 50.60
CA VAL A 399 -4.22 38.42 50.30
C VAL A 399 -5.13 37.22 50.55
N THR A 400 -5.91 37.26 51.63
CA THR A 400 -6.70 36.11 52.12
C THR A 400 -8.22 36.24 51.89
N LYS A 401 -8.71 37.40 51.44
CA LYS A 401 -10.15 37.65 51.22
C LYS A 401 -10.48 37.80 49.73
N HIS A 402 -11.52 37.09 49.28
CA HIS A 402 -11.99 37.03 47.89
C HIS A 402 -12.20 38.42 47.26
N ASP A 403 -12.85 39.34 47.99
CA ASP A 403 -13.22 40.65 47.47
C ASP A 403 -12.00 41.53 47.15
N THR A 404 -10.92 41.38 47.92
CA THR A 404 -9.68 42.17 47.77
C THR A 404 -8.88 41.85 46.51
N VAL A 405 -9.11 40.70 45.87
CA VAL A 405 -8.39 40.31 44.64
C VAL A 405 -8.89 41.11 43.45
N ILE A 406 -10.21 41.15 43.26
CA ILE A 406 -10.86 41.90 42.18
C ILE A 406 -10.62 43.41 42.36
N GLU A 407 -10.68 43.92 43.60
CA GLU A 407 -10.44 45.34 43.89
C GLU A 407 -9.01 45.78 43.55
N LYS A 408 -8.01 44.94 43.79
CA LYS A 408 -6.60 45.26 43.46
C LYS A 408 -6.32 45.22 41.96
N VAL A 409 -6.91 44.27 41.23
CA VAL A 409 -6.75 44.18 39.78
C VAL A 409 -7.51 45.31 39.07
N CYS A 410 -8.71 45.67 39.52
CA CYS A 410 -9.47 46.80 38.96
C CYS A 410 -8.77 48.15 39.23
N ASN A 411 -8.15 48.35 40.40
CA ASN A 411 -7.35 49.54 40.68
C ASN A 411 -6.09 49.62 39.79
N LEU A 412 -5.47 48.49 39.43
CA LEU A 412 -4.32 48.45 38.52
C LEU A 412 -4.70 48.80 37.07
N LEU A 413 -5.97 48.59 36.70
CA LEU A 413 -6.54 48.96 35.41
C LEU A 413 -7.16 50.37 35.40
N GLY A 414 -7.07 51.12 36.51
CA GLY A 414 -7.51 52.51 36.60
C GLY A 414 -8.99 52.73 36.96
N TYR A 415 -9.73 51.70 37.38
CA TYR A 415 -11.14 51.82 37.77
C TYR A 415 -11.34 52.39 39.18
N ASN A 416 -12.49 53.03 39.39
CA ASN A 416 -12.85 53.60 40.68
C ASN A 416 -13.46 52.54 41.63
N LYS A 417 -13.57 52.89 42.91
CA LYS A 417 -14.04 51.99 43.99
C LYS A 417 -15.52 51.57 43.86
N ALA A 418 -16.33 52.33 43.10
CA ALA A 418 -17.73 51.99 42.85
C ALA A 418 -17.85 50.93 41.75
N THR A 419 -17.09 51.07 40.67
CA THR A 419 -17.03 50.08 39.56
C THR A 419 -16.49 48.74 40.06
N SER A 420 -15.44 48.74 40.89
CA SER A 420 -14.89 47.52 41.51
C SER A 420 -15.90 46.73 42.34
N LYS A 421 -16.84 47.40 43.03
CA LYS A 421 -17.91 46.75 43.79
C LYS A 421 -19.01 46.18 42.90
N GLN A 422 -19.30 46.82 41.77
CA GLN A 422 -20.25 46.31 40.79
C GLN A 422 -19.72 45.02 40.15
N VAL A 423 -18.45 45.00 39.76
CA VAL A 423 -17.76 43.80 39.22
C VAL A 423 -17.78 42.64 40.21
N GLN A 424 -17.56 42.90 41.51
CA GLN A 424 -17.66 41.87 42.55
C GLN A 424 -19.08 41.29 42.65
N LYS A 425 -20.11 42.14 42.57
CA LYS A 425 -21.52 41.72 42.68
C LYS A 425 -21.96 40.90 41.45
N ASP A 426 -21.58 41.34 40.25
CA ASP A 426 -21.92 40.64 39.01
C ASP A 426 -21.15 39.31 38.87
N PHE A 427 -19.91 39.26 39.35
CA PHE A 427 -19.14 38.02 39.45
C PHE A 427 -19.75 37.02 40.45
N ALA A 428 -20.29 37.49 41.58
CA ALA A 428 -20.98 36.64 42.53
C ALA A 428 -22.29 36.06 41.98
N ASN A 429 -22.99 36.79 41.09
CA ASN A 429 -24.22 36.33 40.43
C ASN A 429 -23.95 35.41 39.23
N ALA A 430 -22.72 35.39 38.70
CA ALA A 430 -22.35 34.54 37.56
C ALA A 430 -22.45 33.03 37.87
N SER A 431 -22.42 32.62 39.14
CA SER A 431 -22.59 31.22 39.53
C SER A 431 -24.03 30.71 39.41
N GLU A 432 -25.04 31.58 39.40
CA GLU A 432 -26.45 31.18 39.27
C GLU A 432 -26.88 30.94 37.80
N LEU A 433 -26.15 31.52 36.84
CA LEU A 433 -26.42 31.41 35.40
C LEU A 433 -26.09 30.05 34.78
N PHE A 434 -25.44 29.14 35.53
CA PHE A 434 -25.01 27.83 35.06
C PHE A 434 -25.38 26.73 36.06
N SER A 435 -26.67 26.61 36.37
CA SER A 435 -27.22 25.50 37.15
C SER A 435 -27.73 24.39 36.22
N ALA A 436 -26.83 23.51 35.78
CA ALA A 436 -27.19 22.17 35.32
C ALA A 436 -26.08 21.17 35.68
N PRO A 437 -26.41 19.99 36.23
CA PRO A 437 -25.43 19.06 36.77
C PRO A 437 -24.93 18.14 35.66
N ASP A 438 -23.66 18.24 35.29
CA ASP A 438 -22.98 17.16 34.59
C ASP A 438 -21.57 16.97 35.16
N TRP A 439 -21.27 15.72 35.50
CA TRP A 439 -20.15 15.31 36.38
C TRP A 439 -18.80 15.24 35.68
N TYR A 440 -18.66 15.95 34.57
CA TYR A 440 -17.40 16.17 33.89
C TYR A 440 -17.18 17.68 33.87
N ILE A 441 -15.94 18.10 34.16
CA ILE A 441 -15.36 19.42 33.87
C ILE A 441 -15.11 20.35 35.09
N PHE A 442 -13.84 20.39 35.54
CA PHE A 442 -13.31 21.51 36.36
C PHE A 442 -12.67 22.63 35.50
N ASP A 443 -12.21 22.33 34.28
CA ASP A 443 -11.53 23.31 33.41
C ASP A 443 -12.49 24.25 32.66
N SER A 444 -13.67 23.80 32.23
CA SER A 444 -14.67 24.67 31.58
C SER A 444 -15.26 25.70 32.52
N GLN A 445 -15.36 25.47 33.83
CA GLN A 445 -15.81 26.54 34.74
C GLN A 445 -14.79 27.68 34.78
N LYS A 446 -13.48 27.38 34.94
CA LYS A 446 -12.42 28.41 34.89
C LYS A 446 -12.38 29.11 33.54
N ALA A 447 -12.51 28.37 32.44
CA ALA A 447 -12.55 28.94 31.10
C ALA A 447 -13.77 29.85 30.89
N THR A 448 -14.93 29.46 31.42
CA THR A 448 -16.19 30.23 31.34
C THR A 448 -16.10 31.52 32.16
N TYR A 449 -15.56 31.47 33.38
CA TYR A 449 -15.29 32.67 34.19
C TYR A 449 -14.26 33.58 33.53
N ARG A 450 -13.19 33.02 32.92
CA ARG A 450 -12.20 33.81 32.17
C ARG A 450 -12.84 34.52 30.99
N LEU A 451 -13.64 33.82 30.19
CA LEU A 451 -14.36 34.39 29.04
C LEU A 451 -15.34 35.48 29.46
N PHE A 452 -16.07 35.30 30.56
CA PHE A 452 -17.00 36.31 31.08
C PHE A 452 -16.27 37.58 31.54
N ILE A 453 -15.25 37.44 32.40
CA ILE A 453 -14.47 38.58 32.91
C ILE A 453 -13.75 39.31 31.77
N LYS A 454 -13.18 38.55 30.83
CA LYS A 454 -12.54 39.12 29.65
C LYS A 454 -13.54 39.94 28.82
N LYS A 455 -14.72 39.39 28.53
CA LYS A 455 -15.78 40.12 27.80
C LYS A 455 -16.23 41.37 28.53
N TYR A 456 -16.33 41.32 29.86
CA TYR A 456 -16.70 42.48 30.66
C TYR A 456 -15.70 43.63 30.50
N PHE A 457 -14.39 43.36 30.67
CA PHE A 457 -13.37 44.40 30.53
C PHE A 457 -13.21 44.90 29.09
N ILE A 458 -13.41 44.03 28.09
CA ILE A 458 -13.41 44.44 26.68
C ILE A 458 -14.58 45.39 26.40
N ASN A 459 -15.79 45.09 26.91
CA ASN A 459 -16.96 45.93 26.72
C ASN A 459 -16.84 47.29 27.43
N ASP A 460 -16.01 47.39 28.46
CA ASP A 460 -15.69 48.62 29.19
C ASP A 460 -14.47 49.37 28.59
N GLY A 461 -13.97 48.91 27.42
CA GLY A 461 -12.99 49.63 26.60
C GLY A 461 -11.53 49.19 26.75
N ILE A 462 -11.23 48.09 27.46
CA ILE A 462 -9.86 47.58 27.65
C ILE A 462 -9.41 46.71 26.48
N SER A 463 -8.11 46.77 26.16
CA SER A 463 -7.50 45.95 25.12
C SER A 463 -7.68 44.45 25.41
N ALA A 464 -7.96 43.64 24.38
CA ALA A 464 -8.24 42.22 24.55
C ALA A 464 -7.08 41.44 25.22
N VAL A 465 -5.84 41.91 25.07
CA VAL A 465 -4.64 41.30 25.65
C VAL A 465 -4.53 41.58 27.15
N GLU A 466 -4.83 42.82 27.57
CA GLU A 466 -4.81 43.18 29.00
C GLU A 466 -6.02 42.60 29.73
N ALA A 467 -7.19 42.56 29.07
CA ALA A 467 -8.39 41.91 29.59
C ALA A 467 -8.18 40.41 29.81
N GLU A 468 -7.48 39.72 28.90
CA GLU A 468 -7.13 38.29 29.04
C GLU A 468 -6.19 38.05 30.23
N LYS A 469 -5.15 38.89 30.38
CA LYS A 469 -4.21 38.81 31.50
C LYS A 469 -4.91 39.04 32.84
N ALA A 470 -5.76 40.06 32.92
CA ALA A 470 -6.54 40.37 34.13
C ALA A 470 -7.53 39.25 34.46
N ALA A 471 -8.26 38.73 33.46
CA ALA A 471 -9.21 37.63 33.65
C ALA A 471 -8.51 36.36 34.14
N THR A 472 -7.35 36.03 33.57
CA THR A 472 -6.56 34.87 33.97
C THR A 472 -6.06 35.00 35.40
N GLN A 473 -5.49 36.15 35.77
CA GLN A 473 -5.01 36.39 37.13
C GLN A 473 -6.13 36.32 38.17
N ILE A 474 -7.31 36.89 37.87
CA ILE A 474 -8.46 36.87 38.78
C ILE A 474 -8.96 35.43 38.98
N VAL A 475 -9.16 34.68 37.90
CA VAL A 475 -9.74 33.33 37.97
C VAL A 475 -8.78 32.33 38.62
N GLU A 476 -7.49 32.42 38.31
CA GLU A 476 -6.48 31.53 38.91
C GLU A 476 -6.37 31.79 40.41
N LYS A 477 -6.27 33.05 40.84
CA LYS A 477 -6.14 33.39 42.27
C LYS A 477 -7.40 33.08 43.07
N LEU A 478 -8.59 33.30 42.51
CA LEU A 478 -9.84 32.91 43.16
C LEU A 478 -9.99 31.39 43.26
N SER A 479 -9.51 30.64 42.25
CA SER A 479 -9.51 29.18 42.30
C SER A 479 -8.60 28.62 43.39
N GLU A 480 -7.43 29.22 43.60
CA GLU A 480 -6.53 28.89 44.71
C GLU A 480 -7.21 29.16 46.06
N LEU A 481 -7.89 30.29 46.22
CA LEU A 481 -8.56 30.64 47.48
C LEU A 481 -9.79 29.76 47.78
N LYS A 482 -10.51 29.25 46.77
CA LYS A 482 -11.59 28.26 46.98
C LYS A 482 -11.06 26.90 47.41
N PHE A 483 -9.91 26.46 46.87
CA PHE A 483 -9.29 25.19 47.24
C PHE A 483 -8.78 25.14 48.69
N VAL A 484 -8.42 26.30 49.27
CA VAL A 484 -7.97 26.40 50.67
C VAL A 484 -9.11 26.28 51.68
N LYS A 485 -10.36 26.58 51.30
CA LYS A 485 -11.54 26.49 52.21
C LYS A 485 -12.17 25.09 52.29
N ALA A 486 -11.80 24.18 51.40
CA ALA A 486 -12.36 22.82 51.30
C ALA A 486 -11.42 21.73 51.86
N ARG A 487 -10.33 22.13 52.52
CA ARG A 487 -9.40 21.23 53.23
C ARG A 487 -9.51 21.40 54.73
#